data_AF-A0A915C8Y9-F1
#
_entry.id   AF-A0A915C8Y9-F1
#
_cell.length_a   1.000
_cell.length_b   1.000
_cell.length_c   1.000
_cell.angle_alpha   90.00
_cell.angle_beta   90.00
_cell.angle_gamma   90.00
#
_symmetry.space_group_name_H-M   'P 1'
#
loop_
_entity.id
_entity.type
_entity.pdbx_description
1 polymer ?
#
loop_
_entity_poly.entity_id
_entity_poly.type
_entity_poly.pdbx_seq_one_letter_code
_entity_poly.pdbx_strand_id
1 'polypeptide(L)'
;LLKRRCGISLNMEPSCSAGSATDIVGTTPLVVAELLPALQSYCILMAKLRWEAAREQIESFRGKRIPVTTSAEDSACHSLLSTCLQLTQMERTYFSLNFMLPKAFFRKENTLLLSYSQIKSELCRLVDVNSESMRSCTAEDLRRRFIDLVSARVSLMNVYSAFSTNNLGLLNELCMLINVLASVEEMLWSSRKHDCMASLFELVCGEVRLLKLLLEVQLALLRCQFLPSLLKLKDVCERMRQWFNSVEYAKSRSKSSNSFFRFPSSTRNSSMQLCEWLEHLYWLLLSKFSLYFYDTLSAQCSNADIEHTIAAIKAPNFVHTFFNFHRKSDASFIALIVNGTSCSDSSVGSGYSLEDADDEGGGELKRKFPVLFRTGADKSEFERLFPSLSILIQEAAESNFPNDRIKYCHDSRLSKTFFVLPVECNIYMALVFPRKLAERDGAVVNFMLENAALLRCAKACQSLRGASK
;
A
#
# COMPACT_ATOMS: atom_id res chain seq x y z
N LEU A 1 22.72 -47.90 -55.10
CA LEU A 1 22.89 -49.32 -54.69
C LEU A 1 21.58 -49.77 -54.04
N LEU A 2 20.58 -50.18 -54.85
CA LEU A 2 20.13 -51.58 -55.03
C LEU A 2 19.67 -52.22 -53.69
N LYS A 3 18.36 -52.27 -53.38
CA LYS A 3 17.27 -53.19 -53.82
C LYS A 3 17.14 -54.47 -52.96
N ARG A 4 15.90 -54.63 -52.44
CA ARG A 4 15.08 -55.86 -52.28
C ARG A 4 15.48 -56.81 -51.12
N ARG A 5 14.56 -57.43 -50.36
CA ARG A 5 13.28 -58.14 -50.66
C ARG A 5 12.40 -58.15 -49.38
N CYS A 6 11.13 -57.77 -49.45
CA CYS A 6 9.91 -58.61 -49.56
C CYS A 6 9.63 -59.61 -48.41
N GLY A 7 8.47 -59.41 -47.77
CA GLY A 7 7.74 -60.38 -46.96
C GLY A 7 6.34 -59.83 -46.63
N ILE A 8 5.39 -60.07 -47.53
CA ILE A 8 3.96 -59.75 -47.39
C ILE A 8 3.31 -60.88 -46.61
N SER A 9 2.42 -60.57 -45.66
CA SER A 9 1.25 -61.41 -45.42
C SER A 9 0.06 -60.53 -45.03
N LEU A 10 -0.98 -60.65 -45.86
CA LEU A 10 -2.30 -60.02 -45.74
C LEU A 10 -3.08 -60.65 -44.59
N ASN A 11 -3.86 -59.85 -43.86
CA ASN A 11 -5.16 -60.31 -43.40
C ASN A 11 -6.15 -59.15 -43.26
N MET A 12 -7.37 -59.45 -43.70
CA MET A 12 -8.48 -58.56 -44.02
C MET A 12 -9.06 -57.81 -42.81
N GLU A 13 -9.58 -56.61 -43.10
CA GLU A 13 -10.55 -55.89 -42.29
C GLU A 13 -11.81 -56.72 -42.00
N PRO A 14 -12.59 -56.30 -40.99
CA PRO A 14 -13.87 -55.71 -41.38
C PRO A 14 -14.03 -54.28 -40.85
N SER A 15 -14.48 -53.43 -41.76
CA SER A 15 -14.97 -52.07 -41.57
C SER A 15 -16.28 -52.01 -40.77
N CYS A 16 -16.58 -50.80 -40.30
CA CYS A 16 -17.78 -50.29 -39.61
C CYS A 16 -17.68 -50.34 -38.08
N SER A 17 -17.64 -49.22 -37.37
CA SER A 17 -18.58 -48.11 -37.49
C SER A 17 -18.04 -46.85 -36.81
N ALA A 18 -18.37 -45.70 -37.40
CA ALA A 18 -18.30 -44.40 -36.76
C ALA A 18 -19.18 -44.42 -35.49
N GLY A 19 -18.54 -44.26 -34.33
CA GLY A 19 -19.17 -44.03 -33.05
C GLY A 19 -18.65 -42.71 -32.49
N SER A 20 -19.56 -41.76 -32.36
CA SER A 20 -19.38 -40.45 -31.73
C SER A 20 -18.44 -40.46 -30.53
N ALA A 21 -17.50 -39.51 -30.50
CA ALA A 21 -16.90 -39.05 -29.25
C ALA A 21 -17.99 -38.40 -28.40
N THR A 22 -18.75 -39.22 -27.68
CA THR A 22 -19.49 -38.76 -26.51
C THR A 22 -18.45 -38.48 -25.45
N ASP A 23 -18.24 -37.21 -25.12
CA ASP A 23 -17.60 -36.80 -23.86
C ASP A 23 -18.35 -37.50 -22.73
N ILE A 24 -17.75 -38.59 -22.20
CA ILE A 24 -18.32 -39.32 -21.07
C ILE A 24 -18.17 -38.40 -19.86
N VAL A 25 -19.25 -37.68 -19.54
CA VAL A 25 -19.37 -36.96 -18.28
C VAL A 25 -19.25 -37.98 -17.15
N GLY A 26 -18.21 -37.84 -16.34
CA GLY A 26 -17.92 -38.81 -15.27
C GLY A 26 -19.05 -38.82 -14.24
N THR A 27 -19.65 -39.99 -14.03
CA THR A 27 -20.67 -40.24 -12.98
C THR A 27 -20.06 -40.74 -11.66
N THR A 28 -18.73 -40.72 -11.55
CA THR A 28 -17.99 -41.14 -10.35
C THR A 28 -17.88 -39.98 -9.37
N PRO A 29 -18.09 -40.21 -8.05
CA PRO A 29 -17.97 -39.17 -7.04
C PRO A 29 -16.57 -38.55 -7.06
N LEU A 30 -16.50 -37.22 -6.96
CA LEU A 30 -15.26 -36.46 -6.93
C LEU A 30 -14.56 -36.66 -5.59
N VAL A 31 -13.29 -37.07 -5.66
CA VAL A 31 -12.40 -37.22 -4.51
C VAL A 31 -11.37 -36.10 -4.51
N VAL A 32 -10.90 -35.69 -3.33
CA VAL A 32 -9.97 -34.55 -3.17
C VAL A 32 -8.69 -34.68 -3.99
N ALA A 33 -8.18 -35.92 -4.17
CA ALA A 33 -6.97 -36.16 -4.96
C ALA A 33 -7.09 -35.66 -6.41
N GLU A 34 -8.27 -35.75 -7.00
CA GLU A 34 -8.54 -35.30 -8.37
C GLU A 34 -8.78 -33.79 -8.46
N LEU A 35 -9.16 -33.17 -7.34
CA LEU A 35 -9.38 -31.74 -7.19
C LEU A 35 -8.06 -30.95 -7.06
N LEU A 36 -7.04 -31.54 -6.42
CA LEU A 36 -5.78 -30.86 -6.10
C LEU A 36 -5.07 -30.23 -7.31
N PRO A 37 -4.88 -30.91 -8.46
CA PRO A 37 -4.21 -30.30 -9.61
C PRO A 37 -4.98 -29.11 -10.18
N ALA A 38 -6.31 -29.20 -10.22
CA ALA A 38 -7.17 -28.12 -10.68
C ALA A 38 -7.10 -26.90 -9.74
N LEU A 39 -7.14 -27.14 -8.43
CA LEU A 39 -6.99 -26.08 -7.41
C LEU A 39 -5.60 -25.45 -7.43
N GLN A 40 -4.53 -26.23 -7.62
CA GLN A 40 -3.17 -25.70 -7.68
C GLN A 40 -3.01 -24.77 -8.88
N SER A 41 -3.50 -25.19 -10.05
CA SER A 41 -3.53 -24.36 -11.26
C SER A 41 -4.33 -23.08 -11.04
N TYR A 42 -5.50 -23.19 -10.43
CA TYR A 42 -6.32 -22.05 -10.03
C TYR A 42 -5.56 -21.08 -9.11
N CYS A 43 -4.91 -21.58 -8.05
CA CYS A 43 -4.15 -20.74 -7.11
C CYS A 43 -2.99 -20.02 -7.80
N ILE A 44 -2.29 -20.67 -8.73
CA ILE A 44 -1.22 -20.05 -9.54
C ILE A 44 -1.78 -18.93 -10.43
N LEU A 45 -2.94 -19.13 -11.06
CA LEU A 45 -3.58 -18.12 -11.90
C LEU A 45 -4.07 -16.93 -11.06
N MET A 46 -4.68 -17.19 -9.90
CA MET A 46 -5.08 -16.17 -8.93
C MET A 46 -3.89 -15.37 -8.42
N ALA A 47 -2.77 -16.04 -8.09
CA ALA A 47 -1.54 -15.38 -7.63
C ALA A 47 -0.95 -14.42 -8.68
N LYS A 48 -1.20 -14.68 -9.97
CA LYS A 48 -0.81 -13.81 -11.10
C LYS A 48 -1.92 -12.82 -11.50
N LEU A 49 -2.99 -12.74 -10.71
CA LEU A 49 -4.16 -11.89 -10.93
C LEU A 49 -4.85 -12.12 -12.28
N ARG A 50 -4.76 -13.35 -12.81
CA ARG A 50 -5.41 -13.76 -14.05
C ARG A 50 -6.82 -14.27 -13.77
N TRP A 51 -7.67 -13.37 -13.30
CA TRP A 51 -9.01 -13.70 -12.78
C TRP A 51 -9.88 -14.50 -13.75
N GLU A 52 -9.98 -14.08 -15.02
CA GLU A 52 -10.81 -14.78 -16.01
C GLU A 52 -10.29 -16.19 -16.29
N ALA A 53 -8.97 -16.35 -16.45
CA ALA A 53 -8.38 -17.67 -16.66
C ALA A 53 -8.55 -18.58 -15.44
N ALA A 54 -8.44 -18.03 -14.22
CA ALA A 54 -8.68 -18.79 -12.99
C ALA A 54 -10.15 -19.26 -12.90
N ARG A 55 -11.09 -18.39 -13.27
CA ARG A 55 -12.52 -18.73 -13.35
C ARG A 55 -12.79 -19.83 -14.37
N GLU A 56 -12.33 -19.64 -15.60
CA GLU A 56 -12.49 -20.60 -16.70
C GLU A 56 -11.91 -21.98 -16.35
N GLN A 57 -10.76 -22.03 -15.65
CA GLN A 57 -10.15 -23.27 -15.18
C GLN A 57 -11.08 -24.06 -14.26
N ILE A 58 -11.73 -23.38 -13.31
CA ILE A 58 -12.66 -24.01 -12.36
C ILE A 58 -13.99 -24.38 -13.03
N GLU A 59 -14.53 -23.51 -13.89
CA GLU A 59 -15.78 -23.79 -14.63
C GLU A 59 -15.60 -24.96 -15.60
N SER A 60 -14.47 -25.04 -16.31
CA SER A 60 -14.12 -26.16 -17.20
C SER A 60 -13.95 -27.47 -16.43
N PHE A 61 -13.31 -27.45 -15.26
CA PHE A 61 -13.20 -28.63 -14.40
C PHE A 61 -14.58 -29.09 -13.90
N ARG A 62 -15.42 -28.14 -13.47
CA ARG A 62 -16.77 -28.43 -12.97
C ARG A 62 -17.70 -28.93 -14.07
N GLY A 63 -17.66 -28.37 -15.27
CA GLY A 63 -18.54 -28.74 -16.39
C GLY A 63 -18.36 -30.17 -16.89
N LYS A 64 -17.22 -30.80 -16.58
CA LYS A 64 -16.92 -32.20 -16.91
C LYS A 64 -17.48 -33.21 -15.90
N ARG A 65 -18.12 -32.75 -14.82
CA ARG A 65 -18.58 -33.59 -13.70
C ARG A 65 -19.96 -33.21 -13.21
N ILE A 66 -20.81 -34.21 -12.97
CA ILE A 66 -22.13 -34.02 -12.37
C ILE A 66 -22.03 -34.35 -10.88
N PRO A 67 -22.52 -33.50 -9.95
CA PRO A 67 -22.53 -33.81 -8.54
C PRO A 67 -23.28 -35.11 -8.24
N VAL A 68 -22.65 -36.01 -7.48
CA VAL A 68 -23.26 -37.25 -7.01
C VAL A 68 -23.78 -36.99 -5.60
N THR A 69 -25.07 -36.65 -5.50
CA THR A 69 -25.74 -36.13 -4.29
C THR A 69 -25.67 -37.01 -3.05
N THR A 70 -25.24 -38.26 -3.17
CA THR A 70 -25.16 -39.23 -2.06
C THR A 70 -23.83 -39.22 -1.31
N SER A 71 -22.77 -38.58 -1.82
CA SER A 71 -21.45 -38.54 -1.17
C SER A 71 -21.18 -37.20 -0.48
N ALA A 72 -20.89 -37.24 0.83
CA ALA A 72 -20.52 -36.06 1.60
C ALA A 72 -19.19 -35.44 1.15
N GLU A 73 -18.22 -36.26 0.74
CA GLU A 73 -16.93 -35.79 0.21
C GLU A 73 -17.09 -35.10 -1.15
N ASP A 74 -17.95 -35.63 -2.02
CA ASP A 74 -18.28 -35.04 -3.33
C ASP A 74 -18.94 -33.65 -3.15
N SER A 75 -19.91 -33.57 -2.22
CA SER A 75 -20.57 -32.31 -1.85
C SER A 75 -19.57 -31.28 -1.30
N ALA A 76 -18.65 -31.70 -0.43
CA ALA A 76 -17.59 -30.83 0.10
C ALA A 76 -16.67 -30.30 -1.02
N CYS A 77 -16.25 -31.17 -1.95
CA CYS A 77 -15.44 -30.78 -3.09
C CYS A 77 -16.16 -29.76 -4.00
N HIS A 78 -17.43 -29.98 -4.30
CA HIS A 78 -18.24 -29.03 -5.06
C HIS A 78 -18.45 -27.69 -4.33
N SER A 79 -18.57 -27.72 -2.99
CA SER A 79 -18.61 -26.50 -2.19
C SER A 79 -17.30 -25.72 -2.28
N LEU A 80 -16.14 -26.39 -2.23
CA LEU A 80 -14.83 -25.74 -2.39
C LEU A 80 -14.66 -25.12 -3.78
N LEU A 81 -15.10 -25.81 -4.84
CA LEU A 81 -15.10 -25.26 -6.21
C LEU A 81 -15.99 -24.02 -6.32
N SER A 82 -17.18 -24.03 -5.68
CA SER A 82 -18.06 -22.86 -5.62
C SER A 82 -17.37 -21.69 -4.91
N THR A 83 -16.70 -21.95 -3.79
CA THR A 83 -15.91 -20.94 -3.06
C THR A 83 -14.82 -20.33 -3.95
N CYS A 84 -14.13 -21.11 -4.77
CA CYS A 84 -13.12 -20.60 -5.72
C CYS A 84 -13.72 -19.59 -6.71
N LEU A 85 -14.88 -19.90 -7.30
CA LEU A 85 -15.54 -19.01 -8.24
C LEU A 85 -15.94 -17.68 -7.58
N GLN A 86 -16.49 -17.74 -6.35
CA GLN A 86 -16.85 -16.54 -5.61
C GLN A 86 -15.61 -15.70 -5.25
N LEU A 87 -14.55 -16.35 -4.74
CA LEU A 87 -13.28 -15.69 -4.41
C LEU A 87 -12.65 -15.00 -5.61
N THR A 88 -12.74 -15.58 -6.80
CA THR A 88 -12.22 -14.96 -8.04
C THR A 88 -12.82 -13.57 -8.28
N GLN A 89 -14.15 -13.47 -8.19
CA GLN A 89 -14.88 -12.22 -8.37
C GLN A 89 -14.57 -11.20 -7.26
N MET A 90 -14.43 -11.71 -6.03
CA MET A 90 -14.17 -10.88 -4.86
C MET A 90 -12.74 -10.30 -4.86
N GLU A 91 -11.73 -11.12 -5.16
CA GLU A 91 -10.34 -10.67 -5.30
C GLU A 91 -10.20 -9.63 -6.42
N ARG A 92 -10.86 -9.83 -7.57
CA ARG A 92 -10.90 -8.81 -8.63
C ARG A 92 -11.45 -7.47 -8.13
N THR A 93 -12.50 -7.50 -7.31
CA THR A 93 -13.12 -6.29 -6.73
C THR A 93 -12.24 -5.67 -5.63
N TYR A 94 -11.52 -6.51 -4.89
CA TYR A 94 -10.56 -6.09 -3.88
C TYR A 94 -9.38 -5.33 -4.51
N PHE A 95 -8.74 -5.88 -5.55
CA PHE A 95 -7.60 -5.25 -6.22
C PHE A 95 -7.96 -3.96 -6.96
N SER A 96 -9.23 -3.79 -7.34
CA SER A 96 -9.72 -2.54 -7.90
C SER A 96 -10.07 -1.50 -6.82
N LEU A 97 -9.88 -1.79 -5.52
CA LEU A 97 -10.22 -0.93 -4.38
C LEU A 97 -11.67 -0.41 -4.37
N ASN A 98 -12.58 -1.08 -5.08
CA ASN A 98 -13.94 -0.59 -5.27
C ASN A 98 -14.74 -0.58 -3.95
N PHE A 99 -14.29 -1.37 -2.97
CA PHE A 99 -14.85 -1.43 -1.60
C PHE A 99 -14.58 -0.20 -0.75
N MET A 100 -13.63 0.65 -1.16
CA MET A 100 -13.32 1.89 -0.45
C MET A 100 -14.15 3.09 -0.93
N LEU A 101 -14.82 2.97 -2.08
CA LEU A 101 -15.54 4.09 -2.70
C LEU A 101 -16.84 4.41 -1.93
N PRO A 102 -17.14 5.70 -1.66
CA PRO A 102 -18.33 6.10 -0.93
C PRO A 102 -19.60 5.73 -1.68
N LYS A 103 -20.70 5.64 -0.94
CA LYS A 103 -22.04 5.43 -1.50
C LYS A 103 -22.37 6.60 -2.43
N ALA A 104 -22.39 6.36 -3.74
CA ALA A 104 -22.97 7.29 -4.69
C ALA A 104 -24.45 6.94 -4.91
N PHE A 105 -25.30 7.93 -5.17
CA PHE A 105 -26.68 7.70 -5.58
C PHE A 105 -26.69 6.71 -6.76
N PHE A 106 -27.49 5.65 -6.65
CA PHE A 106 -27.59 4.51 -7.59
C PHE A 106 -26.45 3.47 -7.58
N ARG A 107 -25.43 3.59 -6.73
CA ARG A 107 -24.44 2.51 -6.56
C ARG A 107 -24.94 1.48 -5.56
N LYS A 108 -25.00 0.21 -5.97
CA LYS A 108 -25.26 -0.93 -5.06
C LYS A 108 -24.30 -0.85 -3.88
N GLU A 109 -24.82 -1.01 -2.66
CA GLU A 109 -24.03 -1.00 -1.43
C GLU A 109 -22.82 -1.93 -1.60
N ASN A 110 -21.62 -1.46 -1.23
CA ASN A 110 -20.45 -2.30 -1.40
C ASN A 110 -20.42 -3.36 -0.30
N THR A 111 -20.90 -4.55 -0.66
CA THR A 111 -21.03 -5.69 0.23
C THR A 111 -19.79 -6.58 0.21
N LEU A 112 -18.62 -6.12 -0.28
CA LEU A 112 -17.45 -7.00 -0.41
C LEU A 112 -17.02 -7.60 0.93
N LEU A 113 -16.97 -6.76 1.98
CA LEU A 113 -16.65 -7.22 3.34
C LEU A 113 -17.69 -8.24 3.83
N LEU A 114 -18.97 -7.98 3.58
CA LEU A 114 -20.06 -8.90 3.90
C LEU A 114 -19.95 -10.22 3.11
N SER A 115 -19.50 -10.16 1.86
CA SER A 115 -19.33 -11.32 0.99
C SER A 115 -18.19 -12.22 1.50
N TYR A 116 -17.06 -11.63 1.92
CA TYR A 116 -15.98 -12.38 2.59
C TYR A 116 -16.47 -12.99 3.91
N SER A 117 -17.20 -12.24 4.72
CA SER A 117 -17.78 -12.76 5.97
C SER A 117 -18.79 -13.88 5.73
N GLN A 118 -19.60 -13.80 4.67
CA GLN A 118 -20.56 -14.84 4.30
C GLN A 118 -19.84 -16.12 3.88
N ILE A 119 -18.86 -16.05 2.97
CA ILE A 119 -18.06 -17.23 2.57
C ILE A 119 -17.37 -17.85 3.79
N LYS A 120 -16.82 -17.03 4.70
CA LYS A 120 -16.23 -17.54 5.94
C LYS A 120 -17.24 -18.32 6.78
N SER A 121 -18.46 -17.80 6.94
CA SER A 121 -19.54 -18.47 7.67
C SER A 121 -19.94 -19.79 7.00
N GLU A 122 -20.09 -19.80 5.68
CA GLU A 122 -20.40 -21.01 4.90
C GLU A 122 -19.31 -22.07 5.07
N LEU A 123 -18.03 -21.68 4.92
CA LEU A 123 -16.89 -22.57 5.14
C LEU A 123 -16.85 -23.11 6.58
N CYS A 124 -17.17 -22.31 7.58
CA CYS A 124 -17.24 -22.77 8.97
C CYS A 124 -18.38 -23.76 9.23
N ARG A 125 -19.52 -23.64 8.53
CA ARG A 125 -20.70 -24.50 8.72
C ARG A 125 -20.57 -25.88 8.09
N LEU A 126 -19.59 -26.10 7.20
CA LEU A 126 -19.33 -27.40 6.57
C LEU A 126 -18.85 -28.50 7.56
N VAL A 127 -18.81 -28.21 8.86
CA VAL A 127 -18.28 -29.08 9.93
C VAL A 127 -19.28 -30.16 10.39
N ASP A 128 -20.59 -30.03 10.11
CA ASP A 128 -21.62 -30.70 10.94
C ASP A 128 -22.32 -31.96 10.36
N VAL A 129 -21.74 -32.71 9.42
CA VAL A 129 -22.39 -33.96 8.98
C VAL A 129 -21.47 -35.17 9.08
N ASN A 130 -21.52 -35.75 10.28
CA ASN A 130 -21.22 -37.14 10.63
C ASN A 130 -19.78 -37.67 10.50
N SER A 131 -19.39 -38.31 11.62
CA SER A 131 -18.38 -39.36 11.79
C SER A 131 -16.95 -38.92 12.11
N GLU A 132 -16.53 -39.35 13.29
CA GLU A 132 -15.15 -39.50 13.76
C GLU A 132 -14.25 -40.31 12.79
N SER A 133 -14.79 -40.83 11.67
CA SER A 133 -14.06 -41.55 10.62
C SER A 133 -13.72 -40.71 9.39
N MET A 134 -14.25 -39.49 9.23
CA MET A 134 -14.03 -38.66 8.04
C MET A 134 -12.95 -37.57 8.22
N ARG A 135 -11.88 -37.90 8.95
CA ARG A 135 -10.60 -37.17 8.86
C ARG A 135 -9.88 -37.52 7.56
N SER A 136 -10.53 -37.37 6.41
CA SER A 136 -9.79 -37.34 5.13
C SER A 136 -8.95 -36.06 5.16
N CYS A 137 -7.64 -36.24 5.29
CA CYS A 137 -6.67 -35.24 5.75
C CYS A 137 -6.51 -34.01 4.81
N THR A 138 -7.29 -33.91 3.72
CA THR A 138 -7.03 -32.98 2.62
C THR A 138 -8.16 -31.99 2.34
N ALA A 139 -9.45 -32.39 2.34
CA ALA A 139 -10.58 -31.46 2.12
C ALA A 139 -10.73 -30.48 3.30
N GLU A 140 -10.66 -31.01 4.52
CA GLU A 140 -10.75 -30.23 5.75
C GLU A 140 -9.55 -29.27 5.90
N ASP A 141 -8.36 -29.69 5.48
CA ASP A 141 -7.19 -28.80 5.45
C ASP A 141 -7.37 -27.67 4.43
N LEU A 142 -7.75 -27.98 3.18
CA LEU A 142 -8.08 -26.97 2.15
C LEU A 142 -9.13 -25.97 2.64
N ARG A 143 -10.19 -26.46 3.29
CA ARG A 143 -11.24 -25.62 3.89
C ARG A 143 -10.66 -24.63 4.91
N ARG A 144 -9.82 -25.11 5.84
CA ARG A 144 -9.14 -24.24 6.82
C ARG A 144 -8.26 -23.21 6.14
N ARG A 145 -7.52 -23.59 5.09
CA ARG A 145 -6.72 -22.64 4.30
C ARG A 145 -7.56 -21.55 3.63
N PHE A 146 -8.74 -21.89 3.09
CA PHE A 146 -9.65 -20.86 2.59
C PHE A 146 -10.16 -19.93 3.70
N ILE A 147 -10.41 -20.44 4.91
CA ILE A 147 -10.79 -19.61 6.06
C ILE A 147 -9.67 -18.64 6.44
N ASP A 148 -8.41 -19.09 6.45
CA ASP A 148 -7.25 -18.24 6.73
C ASP A 148 -7.12 -17.12 5.69
N LEU A 149 -7.24 -17.47 4.41
CA LEU A 149 -7.19 -16.53 3.29
C LEU A 149 -8.26 -15.44 3.42
N VAL A 150 -9.51 -15.85 3.65
CA VAL A 150 -10.64 -14.94 3.81
C VAL A 150 -10.46 -14.07 5.05
N SER A 151 -9.96 -14.64 6.15
CA SER A 151 -9.71 -13.90 7.40
C SER A 151 -8.63 -12.84 7.20
N ALA A 152 -7.55 -13.17 6.49
CA ALA A 152 -6.50 -12.20 6.16
C ALA A 152 -7.02 -11.06 5.28
N ARG A 153 -7.89 -11.35 4.30
CA ARG A 153 -8.53 -10.33 3.45
C ARG A 153 -9.43 -9.40 4.24
N VAL A 154 -10.25 -9.94 5.14
CA VAL A 154 -11.08 -9.13 6.04
C VAL A 154 -10.21 -8.21 6.90
N SER A 155 -9.13 -8.72 7.48
CA SER A 155 -8.19 -7.90 8.26
C SER A 155 -7.54 -6.79 7.42
N LEU A 156 -7.10 -7.09 6.19
CA LEU A 156 -6.54 -6.08 5.29
C LEU A 156 -7.58 -5.02 4.91
N MET A 157 -8.81 -5.41 4.58
CA MET A 157 -9.90 -4.46 4.30
C MET A 157 -10.14 -3.52 5.48
N ASN A 158 -10.05 -4.02 6.71
CA ASN A 158 -10.17 -3.20 7.91
C ASN A 158 -8.98 -2.23 8.06
N VAL A 159 -7.75 -2.65 7.74
CA VAL A 159 -6.57 -1.77 7.71
C VAL A 159 -6.76 -0.65 6.67
N TYR A 160 -7.20 -0.96 5.45
CA TYR A 160 -7.48 0.07 4.44
C TYR A 160 -8.61 1.02 4.87
N SER A 161 -9.63 0.49 5.55
CA SER A 161 -10.73 1.29 6.11
C SER A 161 -10.25 2.21 7.23
N ALA A 162 -9.25 1.80 8.01
CA ALA A 162 -8.65 2.64 9.05
C ALA A 162 -7.91 3.84 8.44
N PHE A 163 -7.21 3.70 7.31
CA PHE A 163 -6.58 4.84 6.61
C PHE A 163 -7.57 5.95 6.25
N SER A 164 -8.82 5.58 6.10
CA SER A 164 -9.92 6.44 5.70
C SER A 164 -10.45 7.32 6.85
N THR A 165 -10.21 6.90 8.10
CA THR A 165 -10.55 7.67 9.32
C THR A 165 -9.34 8.26 10.01
N ASN A 166 -8.17 7.64 9.81
CA ASN A 166 -6.95 7.90 10.56
C ASN A 166 -5.94 8.69 9.74
N ASN A 167 -5.16 9.53 10.41
CA ASN A 167 -4.09 10.28 9.78
C ASN A 167 -2.79 9.51 9.97
N LEU A 168 -2.11 9.15 8.87
CA LEU A 168 -0.81 8.47 8.94
C LEU A 168 0.30 9.34 9.58
N GLY A 169 0.01 10.57 10.00
CA GLY A 169 0.86 11.42 10.82
C GLY A 169 0.85 11.13 12.33
N LEU A 170 0.05 10.17 12.82
CA LEU A 170 -0.05 9.82 14.25
C LEU A 170 0.68 8.51 14.58
N LEU A 171 1.62 8.56 15.53
CA LEU A 171 2.51 7.42 15.86
C LEU A 171 1.74 6.21 16.40
N ASN A 172 0.80 6.43 17.34
CA ASN A 172 0.05 5.34 17.97
C ASN A 172 -0.82 4.59 16.96
N GLU A 173 -1.46 5.32 16.04
CA GLU A 173 -2.28 4.73 14.98
C GLU A 173 -1.44 3.85 14.05
N LEU A 174 -0.27 4.35 13.63
CA LEU A 174 0.65 3.56 12.81
C LEU A 174 1.11 2.28 13.51
N CYS A 175 1.52 2.38 14.78
CA CYS A 175 1.95 1.22 15.57
C CYS A 175 0.86 0.16 15.66
N MET A 176 -0.40 0.57 15.90
CA MET A 176 -1.53 -0.35 15.91
C MET A 176 -1.72 -1.07 14.56
N LEU A 177 -1.66 -0.33 13.45
CA LEU A 177 -1.82 -0.91 12.12
C LEU A 177 -0.66 -1.86 11.74
N ILE A 178 0.58 -1.50 12.10
CA ILE A 178 1.76 -2.36 11.92
C ILE A 178 1.59 -3.67 12.71
N ASN A 179 1.11 -3.61 13.95
CA ASN A 179 0.87 -4.78 14.78
C ASN A 179 -0.22 -5.69 14.19
N VAL A 180 -1.32 -5.12 13.69
CA VAL A 180 -2.37 -5.89 12.99
C VAL A 180 -1.78 -6.64 11.79
N LEU A 181 -0.96 -5.96 10.97
CA LEU A 181 -0.32 -6.59 9.81
C LEU A 181 0.67 -7.69 10.22
N ALA A 182 1.42 -7.51 11.30
CA ALA A 182 2.30 -8.53 11.85
C ALA A 182 1.51 -9.78 12.30
N SER A 183 0.39 -9.59 13.01
CA SER A 183 -0.48 -10.71 13.41
C SER A 183 -1.09 -11.44 12.22
N VAL A 184 -1.44 -10.73 11.13
CA VAL A 184 -1.91 -11.36 9.89
C VAL A 184 -0.80 -12.20 9.23
N GLU A 185 0.43 -11.68 9.19
CA GLU A 185 1.57 -12.43 8.63
C GLU A 185 1.89 -13.70 9.42
N GLU A 186 1.78 -13.64 10.75
CA GLU A 186 1.96 -14.78 11.66
C GLU A 186 0.85 -15.82 11.48
N MET A 187 -0.41 -15.39 11.44
CA MET A 187 -1.56 -16.28 11.15
C MET A 187 -1.37 -17.06 9.84
N LEU A 188 -0.86 -16.38 8.79
CA LEU A 188 -0.63 -17.00 7.49
C LEU A 188 0.66 -17.84 7.40
N TRP A 189 1.49 -17.88 8.45
CA TRP A 189 2.79 -18.57 8.43
C TRP A 189 2.65 -20.06 8.10
N SER A 190 1.71 -20.76 8.73
CA SER A 190 1.50 -22.19 8.50
C SER A 190 0.94 -22.48 7.11
N SER A 191 0.03 -21.63 6.64
CA SER A 191 -0.72 -21.81 5.39
C SER A 191 0.13 -21.57 4.15
N ARG A 192 1.22 -20.81 4.26
CA ARG A 192 2.21 -20.61 3.18
C ARG A 192 2.95 -21.87 2.76
N LYS A 193 3.09 -22.85 3.65
CA LYS A 193 3.80 -24.11 3.35
C LYS A 193 2.92 -25.14 2.67
N HIS A 194 1.65 -24.80 2.40
CA HIS A 194 0.70 -25.72 1.80
C HIS A 194 0.92 -25.88 0.29
N ASP A 195 1.28 -27.07 -0.17
CA ASP A 195 1.72 -27.36 -1.55
C ASP A 195 0.75 -26.87 -2.65
N CYS A 196 -0.56 -26.94 -2.40
CA CYS A 196 -1.57 -26.54 -3.38
C CYS A 196 -1.82 -25.03 -3.42
N MET A 197 -1.67 -24.33 -2.29
CA MET A 197 -2.13 -22.95 -2.12
C MET A 197 -1.01 -21.94 -1.84
N ALA A 198 0.24 -22.40 -1.76
CA ALA A 198 1.41 -21.57 -1.44
C ALA A 198 1.49 -20.31 -2.30
N SER A 199 1.23 -20.42 -3.62
CA SER A 199 1.24 -19.27 -4.54
C SER A 199 0.22 -18.19 -4.17
N LEU A 200 -0.98 -18.59 -3.75
CA LEU A 200 -2.04 -17.68 -3.35
C LEU A 200 -1.73 -17.03 -1.99
N PHE A 201 -1.15 -17.78 -1.05
CA PHE A 201 -0.72 -17.20 0.23
C PHE A 201 0.47 -16.26 0.07
N GLU A 202 1.43 -16.56 -0.81
CA GLU A 202 2.53 -15.63 -1.10
C GLU A 202 2.04 -14.34 -1.76
N LEU A 203 0.95 -14.38 -2.55
CA LEU A 203 0.31 -13.15 -3.03
C LEU A 203 -0.14 -12.26 -1.86
N VAL A 204 -0.89 -12.83 -0.90
CA VAL A 204 -1.42 -12.08 0.25
C VAL A 204 -0.31 -11.64 1.19
N CYS A 205 0.64 -12.52 1.51
CA CYS A 205 1.79 -12.18 2.35
C CYS A 205 2.68 -11.11 1.71
N GLY A 206 2.84 -11.12 0.38
CA GLY A 206 3.53 -10.06 -0.34
C GLY A 206 2.90 -8.70 -0.12
N GLU A 207 1.56 -8.61 -0.19
CA GLU A 207 0.82 -7.39 0.12
C GLU A 207 0.99 -6.96 1.58
N VAL A 208 0.78 -7.88 2.54
CA VAL A 208 0.91 -7.61 3.99
C VAL A 208 2.29 -7.05 4.32
N ARG A 209 3.35 -7.70 3.82
CA ARG A 209 4.74 -7.28 4.06
C ARG A 209 5.02 -5.92 3.44
N LEU A 210 4.59 -5.69 2.21
CA LEU A 210 4.82 -4.43 1.52
C LEU A 210 4.10 -3.28 2.24
N LEU A 211 2.84 -3.47 2.61
CA LEU A 211 2.06 -2.47 3.33
C LEU A 211 2.65 -2.19 4.73
N LYS A 212 3.03 -3.24 5.47
CA LYS A 212 3.69 -3.10 6.77
C LYS A 212 4.97 -2.29 6.65
N LEU A 213 5.83 -2.61 5.68
CA LEU A 213 7.10 -1.92 5.47
C LEU A 213 6.91 -0.45 5.08
N LEU A 214 5.89 -0.12 4.27
CA LEU A 214 5.50 1.26 3.96
C LEU A 214 5.10 2.04 5.23
N LEU A 215 4.31 1.43 6.13
CA LEU A 215 3.93 2.04 7.40
C LEU A 215 5.13 2.21 8.35
N GLU A 216 6.05 1.25 8.36
CA GLU A 216 7.30 1.35 9.13
C GLU A 216 8.24 2.45 8.61
N VAL A 217 8.26 2.70 7.30
CA VAL A 217 8.93 3.88 6.73
C VAL A 217 8.29 5.15 7.27
N GLN A 218 6.96 5.29 7.18
CA GLN A 218 6.27 6.48 7.67
C GLN A 218 6.51 6.70 9.18
N LEU A 219 6.54 5.63 9.97
CA LEU A 219 6.87 5.70 11.40
C LEU A 219 8.32 6.17 11.64
N ALA A 220 9.29 5.67 10.86
CA ALA A 220 10.68 6.09 10.95
C ALA A 220 10.87 7.56 10.53
N LEU A 221 10.11 8.02 9.53
CA LEU A 221 10.08 9.44 9.10
C LEU A 221 9.53 10.35 10.20
N LEU A 222 8.43 9.96 10.86
CA LEU A 222 7.86 10.71 11.98
C LEU A 222 8.83 10.81 13.18
N ARG A 223 9.65 9.78 13.36
CA ARG A 223 10.73 9.76 14.38
C ARG A 223 12.02 10.45 13.91
N CYS A 224 12.03 11.02 12.71
CA CYS A 224 13.19 11.68 12.10
C CYS A 224 14.45 10.78 12.04
N GLN A 225 14.27 9.46 11.83
CA GLN A 225 15.35 8.49 11.80
C GLN A 225 15.90 8.29 10.39
N PHE A 226 17.00 8.96 10.04
CA PHE A 226 17.59 8.93 8.68
C PHE A 226 17.88 7.52 8.17
N LEU A 227 18.84 6.82 8.79
CA LEU A 227 19.31 5.52 8.30
C LEU A 227 18.20 4.44 8.31
N PRO A 228 17.38 4.29 9.38
CA PRO A 228 16.24 3.38 9.36
C PRO A 228 15.22 3.68 8.25
N SER A 229 14.96 4.96 7.94
CA SER A 229 14.05 5.34 6.86
C SER A 229 14.63 4.99 5.48
N LEU A 230 15.91 5.29 5.27
CA LEU A 230 16.62 5.01 4.01
C LEU A 230 16.66 3.50 3.70
N LEU A 231 17.08 2.69 4.68
CA LEU A 231 17.20 1.24 4.51
C LEU A 231 15.83 0.60 4.23
N LYS A 232 14.78 1.03 4.94
CA LYS A 232 13.42 0.53 4.69
C LYS A 232 12.89 0.99 3.34
N LEU A 233 13.12 2.24 2.91
CA LEU A 233 12.72 2.70 1.57
C LEU A 233 13.37 1.89 0.45
N LYS A 234 14.65 1.55 0.61
CA LYS A 234 15.35 0.66 -0.33
C LYS A 234 14.70 -0.73 -0.36
N ASP A 235 14.39 -1.30 0.81
CA ASP A 235 13.72 -2.59 0.92
C ASP A 235 12.29 -2.56 0.31
N VAL A 236 11.54 -1.46 0.49
CA VAL A 236 10.24 -1.25 -0.18
C VAL A 236 10.41 -1.30 -1.69
N CYS A 237 11.39 -0.59 -2.25
CA CYS A 237 11.61 -0.55 -3.69
C CYS A 237 11.89 -1.96 -4.25
N GLU A 238 12.74 -2.73 -3.56
CA GLU A 238 13.07 -4.09 -3.96
C GLU A 238 11.86 -5.04 -3.86
N ARG A 239 11.18 -5.06 -2.71
CA ARG A 239 10.00 -5.92 -2.48
C ARG A 239 8.84 -5.57 -3.39
N MET A 240 8.58 -4.28 -3.59
CA MET A 240 7.55 -3.80 -4.51
C MET A 240 7.85 -4.28 -5.93
N ARG A 241 9.09 -4.15 -6.40
CA ARG A 241 9.49 -4.67 -7.72
C ARG A 241 9.30 -6.18 -7.82
N GLN A 242 9.73 -6.94 -6.81
CA GLN A 242 9.56 -8.40 -6.78
C GLN A 242 8.07 -8.80 -6.83
N TRP A 243 7.23 -8.20 -5.98
CA TRP A 243 5.79 -8.49 -5.92
C TRP A 243 5.05 -8.02 -7.18
N PHE A 244 5.36 -6.83 -7.70
CA PHE A 244 4.75 -6.32 -8.95
C PHE A 244 5.10 -7.20 -10.16
N ASN A 245 6.31 -7.76 -10.18
CA ASN A 245 6.70 -8.72 -11.21
C ASN A 245 5.95 -10.05 -11.06
N SER A 246 5.76 -10.56 -9.84
CA SER A 246 5.05 -11.82 -9.62
C SER A 246 3.58 -11.75 -10.02
N VAL A 247 2.96 -10.58 -9.87
CA VAL A 247 1.57 -10.31 -10.29
C VAL A 247 1.43 -9.75 -11.71
N GLU A 248 2.52 -9.73 -12.49
CA GLU A 248 2.55 -9.23 -13.88
C GLU A 248 2.05 -7.79 -14.07
N TYR A 249 2.21 -6.91 -13.06
CA TYR A 249 1.68 -5.55 -13.04
C TYR A 249 2.09 -4.72 -14.27
N ALA A 250 3.35 -4.80 -14.71
CA ALA A 250 3.84 -4.07 -15.88
C ALA A 250 3.08 -4.41 -17.17
N LYS A 251 2.72 -5.69 -17.38
CA LYS A 251 1.93 -6.14 -18.54
C LYS A 251 0.50 -5.59 -18.49
N SER A 252 -0.07 -5.48 -17.29
CA SER A 252 -1.41 -4.91 -17.07
C SER A 252 -1.43 -3.40 -17.31
N ARG A 253 -0.37 -2.67 -16.95
CA ARG A 253 -0.25 -1.22 -17.16
C ARG A 253 -0.16 -0.85 -18.64
N SER A 254 0.61 -1.61 -19.42
CA SER A 254 0.80 -1.36 -20.86
C SER A 254 -0.51 -1.48 -21.67
N LYS A 255 -1.43 -2.37 -21.30
CA LYS A 255 -2.72 -2.54 -21.99
C LYS A 255 -3.70 -1.38 -21.76
N SER A 256 -3.54 -0.62 -20.67
CA SER A 256 -4.40 0.52 -20.32
C SER A 256 -4.00 1.82 -21.03
N SER A 257 -2.76 1.89 -21.55
CA SER A 257 -2.16 3.13 -22.10
C SER A 257 -2.49 3.43 -23.57
N ASN A 258 -3.07 2.47 -24.32
CA ASN A 258 -3.32 2.63 -25.77
C ASN A 258 -4.66 3.31 -26.12
N SER A 259 -5.33 3.98 -25.18
CA SER A 259 -6.54 4.76 -25.48
C SER A 259 -6.20 6.24 -25.61
N PHE A 260 -5.91 6.67 -26.84
CA PHE A 260 -5.60 8.07 -27.21
C PHE A 260 -6.78 9.05 -27.12
N PHE A 261 -7.96 8.61 -26.64
CA PHE A 261 -9.15 9.47 -26.46
C PHE A 261 -9.79 9.22 -25.09
N ARG A 262 -9.16 9.66 -23.99
CA ARG A 262 -9.84 9.77 -22.68
C ARG A 262 -10.22 11.22 -22.40
N PHE A 263 -11.52 11.50 -22.50
CA PHE A 263 -12.13 12.65 -21.83
C PHE A 263 -11.95 12.54 -20.30
N PRO A 264 -11.85 13.65 -19.54
CA PRO A 264 -11.56 13.66 -18.09
C PRO A 264 -12.67 13.09 -17.19
N SER A 265 -13.71 12.47 -17.76
CA SER A 265 -14.92 12.03 -17.06
C SER A 265 -15.13 10.52 -17.02
N SER A 266 -14.32 9.70 -17.72
CA SER A 266 -14.45 8.24 -17.63
C SER A 266 -13.70 7.71 -16.42
N THR A 267 -14.46 7.25 -15.44
CA THR A 267 -14.08 6.46 -14.26
C THR A 267 -12.77 5.68 -14.40
N ARG A 268 -11.86 5.93 -13.46
CA ARG A 268 -10.57 5.27 -13.23
C ARG A 268 -10.84 3.79 -12.91
N ASN A 269 -11.09 2.96 -13.93
CA ASN A 269 -11.41 1.53 -13.80
C ASN A 269 -10.21 0.66 -14.19
N SER A 270 -9.03 0.89 -13.60
CA SER A 270 -7.99 -0.13 -13.66
C SER A 270 -8.33 -1.25 -12.68
N SER A 271 -8.13 -2.51 -13.06
CA SER A 271 -8.31 -3.67 -12.18
C SER A 271 -7.21 -3.80 -11.12
N MET A 272 -6.23 -2.89 -11.12
CA MET A 272 -4.96 -2.94 -10.38
C MET A 272 -4.74 -1.69 -9.51
N GLN A 273 -5.82 -1.03 -9.09
CA GLN A 273 -5.76 0.21 -8.31
C GLN A 273 -5.01 0.05 -7.00
N LEU A 274 -5.06 -1.13 -6.38
CA LEU A 274 -4.28 -1.42 -5.18
C LEU A 274 -2.76 -1.25 -5.44
N CYS A 275 -2.25 -1.83 -6.52
CA CYS A 275 -0.83 -1.68 -6.88
C CYS A 275 -0.48 -0.23 -7.22
N GLU A 276 -1.35 0.47 -7.95
CA GLU A 276 -1.16 1.90 -8.25
C GLU A 276 -1.10 2.75 -6.98
N TRP A 277 -1.96 2.46 -6.00
CA TRP A 277 -2.00 3.17 -4.73
C TRP A 277 -0.75 2.90 -3.88
N LEU A 278 -0.31 1.64 -3.80
CA LEU A 278 0.93 1.27 -3.10
C LEU A 278 2.16 1.95 -3.75
N GLU A 279 2.23 1.98 -5.09
CA GLU A 279 3.27 2.72 -5.82
C GLU A 279 3.22 4.22 -5.47
N HIS A 280 2.02 4.80 -5.45
CA HIS A 280 1.84 6.21 -5.10
C HIS A 280 2.28 6.53 -3.67
N LEU A 281 1.91 5.69 -2.70
CA LEU A 281 2.34 5.85 -1.30
C LEU A 281 3.86 5.75 -1.19
N TYR A 282 4.51 4.81 -1.88
CA TYR A 282 5.97 4.72 -1.93
C TYR A 282 6.61 6.04 -2.41
N TRP A 283 6.16 6.59 -3.53
CA TRP A 283 6.71 7.83 -4.06
C TRP A 283 6.49 9.01 -3.12
N LEU A 284 5.32 9.10 -2.47
CA LEU A 284 5.06 10.12 -1.47
C LEU A 284 6.04 10.04 -0.29
N LEU A 285 6.28 8.83 0.25
CA LEU A 285 7.21 8.63 1.35
C LEU A 285 8.66 8.91 0.94
N LEU A 286 9.05 8.56 -0.29
CA LEU A 286 10.38 8.90 -0.83
C LEU A 286 10.56 10.43 -0.96
N SER A 287 9.54 11.13 -1.46
CA SER A 287 9.57 12.59 -1.55
C SER A 287 9.66 13.25 -0.18
N LYS A 288 8.95 12.70 0.80
CA LYS A 288 9.00 13.16 2.19
C LYS A 288 10.36 12.91 2.84
N PHE A 289 10.93 11.72 2.65
CA PHE A 289 12.31 11.41 3.05
C PHE A 289 13.30 12.41 2.45
N SER A 290 13.18 12.69 1.16
CA SER A 290 14.07 13.62 0.45
C SER A 290 13.97 15.05 0.97
N LEU A 291 12.79 15.47 1.42
CA LEU A 291 12.59 16.77 2.06
C LEU A 291 13.15 16.80 3.48
N TYR A 292 12.80 15.80 4.29
CA TYR A 292 13.15 15.78 5.70
C TYR A 292 14.67 15.71 5.86
N PHE A 293 15.32 14.84 5.10
CA PHE A 293 16.77 14.66 5.19
C PHE A 293 17.53 15.36 4.07
N TYR A 294 16.98 16.44 3.50
CA TYR A 294 17.60 17.16 2.38
C TYR A 294 19.03 17.60 2.72
N ASP A 295 19.22 18.24 3.87
CA ASP A 295 20.53 18.74 4.29
C ASP A 295 21.52 17.57 4.50
N THR A 296 21.08 16.50 5.19
CA THR A 296 21.87 15.26 5.38
C THR A 296 22.27 14.62 4.05
N LEU A 297 21.37 14.56 3.08
CA LEU A 297 21.63 13.99 1.74
C LEU A 297 22.59 14.88 0.96
N SER A 298 22.39 16.20 0.99
CA SER A 298 23.22 17.16 0.27
C SER A 298 24.67 17.16 0.76
N ALA A 299 24.89 16.94 2.06
CA ALA A 299 26.22 16.82 2.64
C ALA A 299 26.98 15.55 2.21
N GLN A 300 26.26 14.51 1.77
CA GLN A 300 26.81 13.20 1.40
C GLN A 300 26.93 12.99 -0.12
N CYS A 301 26.52 13.96 -0.93
CA CYS A 301 26.45 13.84 -2.39
C CYS A 301 27.05 15.07 -3.06
N SER A 302 27.45 14.94 -4.33
CA SER A 302 27.78 16.12 -5.12
C SER A 302 26.53 16.94 -5.43
N ASN A 303 26.69 18.24 -5.71
CA ASN A 303 25.56 19.09 -6.11
C ASN A 303 24.86 18.57 -7.38
N ALA A 304 25.60 17.98 -8.33
CA ALA A 304 25.00 17.40 -9.52
C ALA A 304 24.16 16.16 -9.20
N ASP A 305 24.62 15.32 -8.28
CA ASP A 305 23.91 14.10 -7.88
C ASP A 305 22.62 14.42 -7.12
N ILE A 306 22.65 15.40 -6.21
CA ILE A 306 21.46 15.80 -5.46
C ILE A 306 20.42 16.45 -6.37
N GLU A 307 20.82 17.32 -7.30
CA GLU A 307 19.93 17.92 -8.30
C GLU A 307 19.30 16.85 -9.20
N HIS A 308 20.10 15.93 -9.72
CA HIS A 308 19.61 14.83 -10.54
C HIS A 308 18.62 13.94 -9.75
N THR A 309 18.97 13.59 -8.50
CA THR A 309 18.13 12.76 -7.63
C THR A 309 16.79 13.44 -7.37
N ILE A 310 16.80 14.74 -7.05
CA ILE A 310 15.57 15.51 -6.82
C ILE A 310 14.75 15.61 -8.10
N ALA A 311 15.37 15.83 -9.25
CA ALA A 311 14.67 15.89 -10.53
C ALA A 311 14.00 14.55 -10.90
N ALA A 312 14.58 13.42 -10.49
CA ALA A 312 14.06 12.08 -10.76
C ALA A 312 12.85 11.70 -9.88
N ILE A 313 12.57 12.43 -8.79
CA ILE A 313 11.44 12.16 -7.89
C ILE A 313 10.11 12.45 -8.61
N LYS A 314 9.24 11.44 -8.69
CA LYS A 314 7.87 11.59 -9.20
C LYS A 314 7.03 12.46 -8.27
N ALA A 315 5.99 13.11 -8.80
CA ALA A 315 5.10 13.95 -8.01
C ALA A 315 4.46 13.19 -6.81
N PRO A 316 4.41 13.82 -5.61
CA PRO A 316 4.81 15.20 -5.31
C PRO A 316 6.33 15.35 -5.13
N ASN A 317 6.90 16.49 -5.51
CA ASN A 317 8.32 16.81 -5.26
C ASN A 317 8.40 18.00 -4.29
N PHE A 318 8.51 17.71 -3.00
CA PHE A 318 8.43 18.76 -1.97
C PHE A 318 9.63 19.70 -2.01
N VAL A 319 10.85 19.19 -2.20
CA VAL A 319 12.06 20.01 -2.25
C VAL A 319 11.93 21.08 -3.35
N HIS A 320 11.58 20.66 -4.56
CA HIS A 320 11.34 21.59 -5.67
C HIS A 320 10.16 22.54 -5.39
N THR A 321 9.10 22.06 -4.75
CA THR A 321 7.92 22.86 -4.40
C THR A 321 8.26 23.97 -3.40
N PHE A 322 9.04 23.67 -2.36
CA PHE A 322 9.44 24.62 -1.33
C PHE A 322 10.42 25.67 -1.88
N PHE A 323 11.43 25.25 -2.65
CA PHE A 323 12.34 26.20 -3.31
C PHE A 323 11.61 27.13 -4.29
N ASN A 324 10.68 26.60 -5.07
CA ASN A 324 9.88 27.42 -5.99
C ASN A 324 8.98 28.41 -5.26
N PHE A 325 8.35 28.01 -4.16
CA PHE A 325 7.52 28.92 -3.38
C PHE A 325 8.37 30.02 -2.73
N HIS A 326 9.52 29.68 -2.14
CA HIS A 326 10.47 30.64 -1.57
C HIS A 326 10.87 31.70 -2.61
N ARG A 327 11.28 31.28 -3.81
CA ARG A 327 11.65 32.19 -4.91
C ARG A 327 10.51 33.10 -5.38
N LYS A 328 9.25 32.65 -5.30
CA LYS A 328 8.07 33.40 -5.80
C LYS A 328 7.41 34.31 -4.75
N SER A 329 7.62 34.05 -3.47
CA SER A 329 6.87 34.69 -2.37
C SER A 329 7.66 35.77 -1.63
N ASP A 330 8.95 35.94 -1.94
CA ASP A 330 9.89 36.79 -1.19
C ASP A 330 9.94 36.46 0.31
N ALA A 331 9.70 35.19 0.67
CA ALA A 331 9.92 34.72 2.02
C ALA A 331 11.40 34.88 2.40
N SER A 332 11.69 35.39 3.59
CA SER A 332 13.06 35.38 4.14
C SER A 332 13.52 33.94 4.35
N PHE A 333 12.65 33.10 4.92
CA PHE A 333 12.93 31.69 5.16
C PHE A 333 11.67 30.83 5.07
N ILE A 334 11.87 29.58 4.68
CA ILE A 334 10.92 28.49 4.91
C ILE A 334 11.67 27.38 5.60
N ALA A 335 11.16 26.88 6.72
CA ALA A 335 11.81 25.85 7.50
C ALA A 335 10.84 24.75 7.95
N LEU A 336 11.35 23.54 8.09
CA LEU A 336 10.72 22.44 8.83
C LEU A 336 11.49 22.22 10.13
N ILE A 337 10.79 22.32 11.25
CA ILE A 337 11.40 22.32 12.59
C ILE A 337 10.68 21.28 13.44
N VAL A 338 11.46 20.45 14.13
CA VAL A 338 10.93 19.47 15.09
C VAL A 338 10.74 20.13 16.45
N ASN A 339 9.65 19.86 17.14
CA ASN A 339 9.51 20.13 18.56
C ASN A 339 9.98 18.92 19.38
N GLY A 340 11.22 18.98 19.87
CA GLY A 340 11.82 17.94 20.70
C GLY A 340 11.54 18.07 22.20
N THR A 341 10.84 19.12 22.65
CA THR A 341 10.64 19.38 24.10
C THR A 341 9.79 18.32 24.80
N SER A 342 8.95 17.60 24.06
CA SER A 342 8.08 16.54 24.58
C SER A 342 8.70 15.13 24.47
N CYS A 343 9.90 15.00 23.89
CA CYS A 343 10.56 13.71 23.68
C CYS A 343 11.65 13.51 24.72
N SER A 344 11.43 12.58 25.66
CA SER A 344 12.44 12.16 26.65
C SER A 344 13.61 11.39 26.03
N ASP A 345 13.44 10.89 24.80
CA ASP A 345 14.44 10.10 24.11
C ASP A 345 15.35 11.01 23.27
N SER A 346 16.63 11.05 23.65
CA SER A 346 17.75 11.71 22.97
C SER A 346 18.01 11.28 21.51
N SER A 347 17.11 10.49 20.91
CA SER A 347 17.28 9.85 19.60
C SER A 347 16.87 10.68 18.39
N VAL A 348 16.14 11.79 18.59
CA VAL A 348 15.69 12.69 17.50
C VAL A 348 16.88 13.31 16.74
N GLY A 349 18.08 13.33 17.34
CA GLY A 349 19.29 13.91 16.77
C GLY A 349 20.20 12.95 15.98
N SER A 350 20.06 11.63 16.07
CA SER A 350 21.11 10.71 15.56
C SER A 350 21.34 10.77 14.04
N GLY A 351 20.42 11.35 13.26
CA GLY A 351 20.58 11.58 11.81
C GLY A 351 21.01 13.00 11.42
N TYR A 352 20.99 13.96 12.36
CA TYR A 352 21.34 15.37 12.15
C TYR A 352 22.55 15.82 12.99
N SER A 353 23.12 14.92 13.81
CA SER A 353 24.32 15.18 14.63
C SER A 353 25.64 14.90 13.90
N LEU A 354 25.74 15.21 12.61
CA LEU A 354 27.03 15.25 11.93
C LEU A 354 27.34 16.71 11.61
N GLU A 355 28.08 17.37 12.53
CA GLU A 355 29.01 18.51 12.32
C GLU A 355 29.04 19.60 13.41
N ASP A 356 28.13 19.62 14.40
CA ASP A 356 28.19 20.61 15.51
C ASP A 356 28.47 19.97 16.90
N ALA A 357 29.16 18.83 16.94
CA ALA A 357 29.59 18.24 18.22
C ALA A 357 30.82 18.94 18.84
N ASP A 358 31.53 19.76 18.04
CA ASP A 358 32.73 20.48 18.46
C ASP A 358 32.50 21.98 18.78
N ASP A 359 31.26 22.48 18.66
CA ASP A 359 30.92 23.83 19.10
C ASP A 359 30.22 23.76 20.46
N GLU A 360 31.02 23.88 21.54
CA GLU A 360 30.55 24.00 22.93
C GLU A 360 29.54 25.16 23.15
N GLY A 361 29.28 26.01 22.13
CA GLY A 361 28.32 27.11 22.15
C GLY A 361 26.98 26.87 21.41
N GLY A 362 26.78 25.72 20.75
CA GLY A 362 25.57 25.38 19.99
C GLY A 362 24.35 25.13 20.87
N GLY A 363 23.78 26.21 21.42
CA GLY A 363 22.87 26.25 22.57
C GLY A 363 21.74 25.21 22.62
N GLU A 364 21.38 24.83 23.85
CA GLU A 364 20.32 23.91 24.26
C GLU A 364 19.02 24.00 23.43
N LEU A 365 18.69 25.20 22.96
CA LEU A 365 17.52 25.45 22.11
C LEU A 365 17.58 24.71 20.77
N LYS A 366 18.74 24.64 20.09
CA LYS A 366 18.88 23.93 18.80
C LYS A 366 18.72 22.42 18.96
N ARG A 367 19.16 21.88 20.11
CA ARG A 367 18.95 20.47 20.46
C ARG A 367 17.47 20.16 20.71
N LYS A 368 16.74 21.10 21.32
CA LYS A 368 15.29 21.01 21.54
C LYS A 368 14.47 21.22 20.27
N PHE A 369 14.99 21.96 19.29
CA PHE A 369 14.26 22.26 18.05
C PHE A 369 15.06 21.94 16.78
N PRO A 370 15.36 20.65 16.47
CA PRO A 370 16.10 20.29 15.26
C PRO A 370 15.45 20.83 13.99
N VAL A 371 16.25 21.40 13.08
CA VAL A 371 15.79 21.87 11.77
C VAL A 371 16.03 20.78 10.75
N LEU A 372 14.96 20.29 10.12
CA LEU A 372 15.03 19.22 9.10
C LEU A 372 15.34 19.78 7.71
N PHE A 373 14.76 20.93 7.41
CA PHE A 373 14.89 21.59 6.11
C PHE A 373 14.85 23.09 6.30
N ARG A 374 15.65 23.82 5.51
CA ARG A 374 15.61 25.27 5.45
C ARG A 374 15.95 25.77 4.05
N THR A 375 15.18 26.73 3.56
CA THR A 375 15.55 27.59 2.43
C THR A 375 15.62 29.05 2.87
N GLY A 376 16.53 29.80 2.25
CA GLY A 376 16.90 31.18 2.58
C GLY A 376 18.42 31.29 2.81
N ALA A 377 19.06 32.34 2.30
CA ALA A 377 20.52 32.41 2.25
C ALA A 377 21.17 32.83 3.59
N ASP A 378 20.50 33.66 4.38
CA ASP A 378 21.10 34.29 5.56
C ASP A 378 20.99 33.41 6.81
N LYS A 379 22.02 32.58 7.05
CA LYS A 379 22.12 31.74 8.25
C LYS A 379 22.11 32.60 9.53
N SER A 380 22.79 33.74 9.53
CA SER A 380 22.90 34.60 10.72
C SER A 380 21.56 35.23 11.13
N GLU A 381 20.76 35.66 10.15
CA GLU A 381 19.42 36.17 10.40
C GLU A 381 18.49 35.06 10.90
N PHE A 382 18.56 33.85 10.32
CA PHE A 382 17.77 32.72 10.80
C PHE A 382 18.04 32.42 12.28
N GLU A 383 19.31 32.37 12.68
CA GLU A 383 19.73 32.12 14.06
C GLU A 383 19.20 33.19 15.04
N ARG A 384 19.20 34.46 14.62
CA ARG A 384 18.62 35.56 15.41
C ARG A 384 17.10 35.41 15.61
N LEU A 385 16.38 34.87 14.61
CA LEU A 385 14.93 34.70 14.66
C LEU A 385 14.49 33.37 15.30
N PHE A 386 15.43 32.46 15.51
CA PHE A 386 15.18 31.11 16.01
C PHE A 386 14.48 31.08 17.39
N PRO A 387 14.82 31.94 18.37
CA PRO A 387 14.06 32.02 19.62
C PRO A 387 12.57 32.33 19.42
N SER A 388 12.24 33.30 18.55
CA SER A 388 10.84 33.65 18.23
C SER A 388 10.10 32.47 17.60
N LEU A 389 10.76 31.74 16.69
CA LEU A 389 10.19 30.53 16.09
C LEU A 389 9.92 29.44 17.12
N SER A 390 10.87 29.20 18.03
CA SER A 390 10.71 28.17 19.07
C SER A 390 9.55 28.47 20.03
N ILE A 391 9.34 29.74 20.39
CA ILE A 391 8.19 30.16 21.21
C ILE A 391 6.88 29.90 20.45
N LEU A 392 6.78 30.32 19.19
CA LEU A 392 5.57 30.12 18.37
C LEU A 392 5.26 28.63 18.15
N ILE A 393 6.29 27.79 18.00
CA ILE A 393 6.13 26.33 17.89
C ILE A 393 5.60 25.75 19.21
N GLN A 394 6.16 26.18 20.35
CA GLN A 394 5.71 25.71 21.66
C GLN A 394 4.25 26.14 21.92
N GLU A 395 3.89 27.39 21.62
CA GLU A 395 2.51 27.88 21.69
C GLU A 395 1.55 27.16 20.72
N ALA A 396 2.06 26.68 19.59
CA ALA A 396 1.30 25.86 18.66
C ALA A 396 1.10 24.44 19.19
N ALA A 397 2.11 23.86 19.83
CA ALA A 397 2.07 22.53 20.43
C ALA A 397 1.13 22.43 21.64
N GLU A 398 1.15 23.43 22.52
CA GLU A 398 0.30 23.48 23.71
C GLU A 398 -1.16 23.78 23.39
N SER A 399 -1.40 24.40 22.22
CA SER A 399 -2.75 24.67 21.80
C SER A 399 -3.42 23.40 21.29
N ASN A 400 -4.51 22.97 21.95
CA ASN A 400 -5.39 21.86 21.53
C ASN A 400 -6.13 22.13 20.20
N PHE A 401 -5.57 22.97 19.32
CA PHE A 401 -6.19 23.28 18.04
C PHE A 401 -6.13 22.08 17.09
N PRO A 402 -7.10 21.95 16.19
CA PRO A 402 -7.00 21.00 15.09
C PRO A 402 -5.72 21.27 14.28
N ASN A 403 -5.12 20.21 13.73
CA ASN A 403 -3.85 20.21 12.98
C ASN A 403 -3.78 21.23 11.81
N ASP A 404 -4.86 21.92 11.47
CA ASP A 404 -4.94 22.85 10.33
C ASP A 404 -4.89 24.33 10.71
N ARG A 405 -4.72 24.67 11.99
CA ARG A 405 -4.65 26.08 12.39
C ARG A 405 -3.23 26.64 12.23
N ILE A 406 -3.08 27.61 11.34
CA ILE A 406 -1.85 28.40 11.20
C ILE A 406 -1.79 29.43 12.33
N LYS A 407 -0.70 29.43 13.09
CA LYS A 407 -0.34 30.49 14.03
C LYS A 407 0.33 31.62 13.27
N TYR A 408 -0.20 32.82 13.43
CA TYR A 408 0.28 34.03 12.78
C TYR A 408 0.81 35.01 13.83
N CYS A 409 1.96 35.62 13.57
CA CYS A 409 2.50 36.70 14.39
C CYS A 409 3.18 37.74 13.49
N HIS A 410 2.91 39.02 13.72
CA HIS A 410 3.69 40.11 13.13
C HIS A 410 4.42 40.86 14.23
N ASP A 411 5.74 40.83 14.18
CA ASP A 411 6.59 41.57 15.10
C ASP A 411 6.99 42.91 14.45
N SER A 412 6.45 44.00 15.00
CA SER A 412 6.71 45.36 14.51
C SER A 412 8.13 45.84 14.81
N ARG A 413 8.81 45.29 15.82
CA ARG A 413 10.19 45.65 16.18
C ARG A 413 11.18 45.00 15.21
N LEU A 414 10.95 43.74 14.89
CA LEU A 414 11.75 43.00 13.91
C LEU A 414 11.35 43.32 12.46
N SER A 415 10.19 43.93 12.27
CA SER A 415 9.55 44.11 10.95
C SER A 415 9.41 42.78 10.19
N LYS A 416 9.08 41.71 10.92
CA LYS A 416 8.92 40.35 10.37
C LYS A 416 7.51 39.84 10.60
N THR A 417 7.04 39.01 9.67
CA THR A 417 5.80 38.24 9.84
C THR A 417 6.12 36.75 9.83
N PHE A 418 5.52 36.02 10.77
CA PHE A 418 5.72 34.61 11.02
C PHE A 418 4.40 33.86 10.80
N PHE A 419 4.50 32.73 10.10
CA PHE A 419 3.43 31.74 9.99
C PHE A 419 3.98 30.39 10.44
N VAL A 420 3.31 29.74 11.39
CA VAL A 420 3.70 28.42 11.92
C VAL A 420 2.50 27.47 11.84
N LEU A 421 2.67 26.31 11.21
CA LEU A 421 1.64 25.29 11.08
C LEU A 421 2.18 23.94 11.57
N PRO A 422 1.49 23.23 12.49
CA PRO A 422 1.83 21.85 12.81
C PRO A 422 1.61 21.00 11.57
N VAL A 423 2.63 20.30 11.08
CA VAL A 423 2.55 19.43 9.90
C VAL A 423 2.29 17.99 10.33
N GLU A 424 3.04 17.48 11.29
CA GLU A 424 2.86 16.16 11.88
C GLU A 424 3.11 16.24 13.40
N CYS A 425 2.90 15.14 14.13
CA CYS A 425 2.98 15.04 15.60
C CYS A 425 3.96 16.04 16.25
N ASN A 426 5.21 16.06 15.79
CA ASN A 426 6.25 16.94 16.32
C ASN A 426 6.92 17.81 15.25
N ILE A 427 6.39 17.90 14.03
CA ILE A 427 7.05 18.60 12.92
C ILE A 427 6.22 19.81 12.53
N TYR A 428 6.86 20.98 12.45
CA TYR A 428 6.22 22.26 12.18
C TYR A 428 6.81 22.90 10.92
N MET A 429 5.95 23.51 10.12
CA MET A 429 6.35 24.36 9.00
C MET A 429 6.32 25.81 9.44
N ALA A 430 7.45 26.49 9.28
CA ALA A 430 7.60 27.91 9.60
C ALA A 430 7.96 28.72 8.35
N LEU A 431 7.19 29.77 8.09
CA LEU A 431 7.47 30.75 7.03
C LEU A 431 7.70 32.12 7.66
N VAL A 432 8.75 32.82 7.23
CA VAL A 432 9.11 34.15 7.72
C VAL A 432 9.19 35.12 6.55
N PHE A 433 8.56 36.29 6.67
CA PHE A 433 8.56 37.33 5.65
C PHE A 433 9.18 38.64 6.16
N PRO A 434 9.89 39.39 5.29
CA PRO A 434 10.54 40.66 5.64
C PRO A 434 9.57 41.85 5.67
N ARG A 435 8.26 41.60 5.65
CA ARG A 435 7.20 42.60 5.57
C ARG A 435 5.96 42.12 6.29
N LYS A 436 5.08 43.05 6.64
CA LYS A 436 3.75 42.74 7.14
C LYS A 436 2.91 42.10 6.03
N LEU A 437 2.44 40.88 6.27
CA LEU A 437 1.42 40.22 5.45
C LEU A 437 0.11 40.10 6.22
N ALA A 438 -0.99 39.87 5.51
CA ALA A 438 -2.26 39.57 6.15
C ALA A 438 -2.23 38.15 6.76
N GLU A 439 -2.89 37.95 7.90
CA GLU A 439 -3.03 36.62 8.53
C GLU A 439 -3.69 35.60 7.58
N ARG A 440 -4.59 36.06 6.71
CA ARG A 440 -5.28 35.25 5.71
C ARG A 440 -4.73 35.44 4.30
N ASP A 441 -3.43 35.65 4.16
CA ASP A 441 -2.78 35.69 2.85
C ASP A 441 -3.03 34.36 2.10
N GLY A 442 -3.79 34.41 1.02
CA GLY A 442 -4.28 33.21 0.34
C GLY A 442 -3.16 32.35 -0.24
N ALA A 443 -2.07 32.96 -0.73
CA ALA A 443 -0.96 32.20 -1.30
C ALA A 443 -0.19 31.43 -0.21
N VAL A 444 0.09 32.10 0.92
CA VAL A 444 0.78 31.50 2.06
C VAL A 444 -0.07 30.41 2.72
N VAL A 445 -1.34 30.71 3.01
CA VAL A 445 -2.25 29.78 3.69
C VAL A 445 -2.46 28.53 2.83
N ASN A 446 -2.75 28.68 1.53
CA ASN A 446 -2.95 27.53 0.64
C ASN A 446 -1.68 26.68 0.52
N PHE A 447 -0.51 27.31 0.39
CA PHE A 447 0.76 26.59 0.32
C PHE A 447 1.00 25.74 1.58
N MET A 448 0.84 26.32 2.77
CA MET A 448 1.09 25.63 4.03
C MET A 448 0.09 24.48 4.25
N LEU A 449 -1.22 24.73 4.06
CA LEU A 449 -2.25 23.72 4.27
C LEU A 449 -2.16 22.57 3.26
N GLU A 450 -1.91 22.87 1.98
CA GLU A 450 -1.80 21.85 0.94
C GLU A 450 -0.59 20.93 1.18
N ASN A 451 0.57 21.52 1.47
CA ASN A 451 1.78 20.73 1.73
C ASN A 451 1.69 19.98 3.05
N ALA A 452 1.07 20.54 4.08
CA ALA A 452 0.84 19.83 5.33
C ALA A 452 -0.09 18.62 5.14
N ALA A 453 -1.18 18.78 4.38
CA ALA A 453 -2.08 17.67 4.06
C ALA A 453 -1.38 16.55 3.25
N LEU A 454 -0.50 16.92 2.32
CA LEU A 454 0.33 15.97 1.57
C LEU A 454 1.34 15.24 2.47
N LEU A 455 2.06 15.96 3.35
CA LEU A 455 3.07 15.40 4.25
C LEU A 455 2.48 14.43 5.28
N ARG A 456 1.24 14.68 5.71
CA ARG A 456 0.40 13.78 6.53
C ARG A 456 -0.11 12.54 5.80
N CYS A 457 0.19 12.41 4.50
CA CYS A 457 -0.37 11.40 3.62
C CYS A 457 -1.91 11.43 3.49
N ALA A 458 -2.57 12.54 3.88
CA ALA A 458 -4.03 12.63 3.86
C ALA A 458 -4.59 12.47 2.43
N LYS A 459 -3.94 13.07 1.43
CA LYS A 459 -4.36 12.90 0.03
C LYS A 459 -4.20 11.46 -0.48
N ALA A 460 -3.16 10.74 -0.05
CA ALA A 460 -2.98 9.33 -0.39
C ALA A 460 -4.10 8.48 0.24
N CYS A 461 -4.41 8.70 1.51
CA CYS A 461 -5.54 8.04 2.18
C CYS A 461 -6.89 8.35 1.53
N GLN A 462 -7.15 9.63 1.21
CA GLN A 462 -8.38 10.07 0.52
C GLN A 462 -8.52 9.43 -0.85
N SER A 463 -7.41 9.21 -1.58
CA SER A 463 -7.46 8.59 -2.91
C SER A 463 -7.99 7.15 -2.90
N LEU A 464 -7.92 6.45 -1.76
CA LEU A 464 -8.57 5.12 -1.59
C LEU A 464 -10.08 5.23 -1.74
N ARG A 465 -10.69 6.32 -1.26
CA ARG A 465 -12.13 6.57 -1.39
C ARG A 465 -12.55 7.00 -2.79
N GLY A 466 -11.62 7.07 -3.74
CA GLY A 466 -11.84 7.74 -5.01
C GLY A 466 -11.91 9.25 -4.78
N ALA A 467 -11.41 10.02 -5.74
CA ALA A 467 -11.51 11.47 -5.66
C ALA A 467 -13.00 11.86 -5.60
N SER A 468 -13.46 12.30 -4.42
CA SER A 468 -14.65 13.14 -4.38
C SER A 468 -14.29 14.36 -5.22
N LYS A 469 -14.98 14.51 -6.36
CA LYS A 469 -14.92 15.76 -7.11
C LYS A 469 -15.46 16.90 -6.27
#